data_AF-R5Q8L0-F1
#
_entry.id   AF-R5Q8L0-F1
#
_cell.length_a   1.000
_cell.length_b   1.000
_cell.length_c   1.000
_cell.angle_alpha   90.00
_cell.angle_beta   90.00
_cell.angle_gamma   90.00
#
_symmetry.space_group_name_H-M   'P 1'
#
loop_
_entity.id
_entity.type
_entity.pdbx_description
1 polymer ?
#
loop_
_entity_poly.entity_id
_entity_poly.type
_entity_poly.pdbx_seq_one_letter_code
_entity_poly.pdbx_strand_id
1 'polypeptide(L)'
;MKLRPVFLIFAASLCLITGTGAVCAQQQSSVPQKTQLPKSDVASVSPVTFEELRFFVRDWRRYSRWLKNEGRGTGAVAYAGVSKDPDYPPEAVRWLEERNWAPDRFFLIERRIRETLSVLQKEEKRRVFTEQMQRQIRLLQADTSKTPEQKAALQKQYLKNVQNVVQAMKYQKPVSDKEMELFKLNRDVLERVMDM
;
A
#
# COMPACT_ATOMS: atom_id res chain seq x y z
N MET A 1 77.76 -20.97 3.56
CA MET A 1 78.47 -21.95 4.42
C MET A 1 77.43 -22.56 5.34
N LYS A 2 76.93 -23.77 5.03
CA LYS A 2 77.35 -25.08 5.57
C LYS A 2 77.34 -25.13 7.11
N LEU A 3 76.35 -25.82 7.71
CA LEU A 3 76.50 -27.11 8.39
C LEU A 3 75.16 -27.62 8.94
N ARG A 4 74.96 -28.94 8.81
CA ARG A 4 73.85 -29.77 9.31
C ARG A 4 74.16 -30.25 10.77
N PRO A 5 73.65 -31.41 11.26
CA PRO A 5 72.38 -31.72 11.94
C PRO A 5 72.61 -32.34 13.36
N VAL A 6 71.61 -33.09 13.89
CA VAL A 6 71.62 -34.11 14.99
C VAL A 6 71.62 -33.56 16.45
N PHE A 7 70.94 -34.09 17.48
CA PHE A 7 70.53 -35.45 17.86
C PHE A 7 69.30 -35.50 18.81
N LEU A 8 68.69 -36.69 18.81
CA LEU A 8 67.60 -37.28 19.62
C LEU A 8 67.62 -37.02 21.15
N ILE A 9 66.46 -37.21 21.81
CA ILE A 9 66.26 -38.18 22.92
C ILE A 9 64.75 -38.49 23.09
N PHE A 10 64.48 -39.79 23.27
CA PHE A 10 63.21 -40.45 23.64
C PHE A 10 62.78 -40.15 25.08
N ALA A 11 61.47 -40.10 25.36
CA ALA A 11 60.86 -40.74 26.53
C ALA A 11 59.33 -40.81 26.41
N ALA A 12 58.78 -41.98 26.74
CA ALA A 12 57.38 -42.36 26.67
C ALA A 12 56.58 -41.99 27.94
N SER A 13 55.27 -42.25 27.87
CA SER A 13 54.26 -42.24 28.95
C SER A 13 53.70 -40.85 29.27
N LEU A 14 52.39 -40.62 29.38
CA LEU A 14 51.36 -41.47 29.97
C LEU A 14 49.97 -41.02 29.46
N CYS A 15 49.08 -41.99 29.25
CA CYS A 15 47.67 -41.79 28.96
C CYS A 15 46.92 -41.04 30.08
N LEU A 16 45.72 -40.57 29.70
CA LEU A 16 44.60 -40.07 30.51
C LEU A 16 44.52 -38.54 30.65
N ILE A 17 44.02 -37.89 29.60
CA ILE A 17 43.10 -36.76 29.79
C ILE A 17 41.79 -37.11 29.09
N THR A 18 40.83 -37.37 29.98
CA THR A 18 39.39 -37.45 29.82
C THR A 18 38.83 -36.52 28.74
N GLY A 19 37.92 -37.06 27.95
CA GLY A 19 37.14 -36.29 27.01
C GLY A 19 36.43 -35.11 27.68
N THR A 20 36.46 -33.98 27.01
CA THR A 20 35.26 -33.25 26.59
C THR A 20 35.70 -32.47 25.36
N GLY A 21 35.17 -32.84 24.20
CA GLY A 21 35.41 -32.11 22.98
C GLY A 21 34.94 -30.67 23.19
N ALA A 22 35.87 -29.72 23.06
CA ALA A 22 35.54 -28.35 22.78
C ALA A 22 34.93 -28.32 21.38
N VAL A 23 33.63 -28.61 21.29
CA VAL A 23 32.84 -28.27 20.11
C VAL A 23 32.74 -26.76 20.14
N CYS A 24 33.53 -26.12 19.27
CA CYS A 24 33.30 -24.74 18.87
C CYS A 24 31.82 -24.61 18.56
N ALA A 25 31.08 -23.90 19.42
CA ALA A 25 29.75 -23.44 19.09
C ALA A 25 29.90 -22.46 17.92
N GLN A 26 29.92 -23.00 16.71
CA GLN A 26 29.57 -22.24 15.53
C GLN A 26 28.20 -21.64 15.83
N GLN A 27 28.19 -20.34 16.06
CA GLN A 27 27.01 -19.52 16.03
C GLN A 27 26.51 -19.60 14.60
N GLN A 28 25.79 -20.69 14.33
CA GLN A 28 25.11 -20.94 13.08
C GLN A 28 24.04 -19.86 13.04
N SER A 29 24.33 -18.80 12.29
CA SER A 29 23.36 -17.80 11.89
C SER A 29 22.15 -18.56 11.40
N SER A 30 21.13 -18.67 12.26
CA SER A 30 19.84 -19.16 11.82
C SER A 30 19.39 -18.15 10.80
N VAL A 31 19.51 -18.55 9.52
CA VAL A 31 18.79 -17.95 8.41
C VAL A 31 17.40 -17.59 8.95
N PRO A 32 16.93 -16.33 8.83
CA PRO A 32 15.60 -15.97 9.31
C PRO A 32 14.66 -17.02 8.75
N GLN A 33 14.10 -17.82 9.65
CA GLN A 33 13.23 -18.91 9.29
C GLN A 33 12.07 -18.23 8.58
N LYS A 34 12.01 -18.34 7.24
CA LYS A 34 10.93 -17.78 6.42
C LYS A 34 9.63 -18.26 7.05
N THR A 35 8.97 -17.37 7.78
CA THR A 35 7.66 -17.62 8.35
C THR A 35 6.78 -17.98 7.17
N GLN A 36 6.39 -19.25 7.06
CA GLN A 36 5.45 -19.67 6.04
C GLN A 36 4.20 -18.80 6.19
N LEU A 37 3.75 -18.21 5.08
CA LEU A 37 2.53 -17.39 5.05
C LEU A 37 1.42 -18.13 5.82
N PRO A 38 0.88 -17.53 6.90
CA PRO A 38 -0.24 -18.10 7.64
C PRO A 38 -1.47 -18.20 6.72
N LYS A 39 -2.65 -18.48 7.28
CA LYS A 39 -3.96 -18.38 6.59
C LYS A 39 -4.30 -16.93 6.11
N SER A 40 -3.30 -16.12 5.80
CA SER A 40 -3.23 -14.67 5.62
C SER A 40 -3.66 -14.16 4.25
N ASP A 41 -3.94 -15.03 3.27
CA ASP A 41 -4.51 -14.56 2.00
C ASP A 41 -5.97 -14.10 2.17
N VAL A 42 -6.71 -14.72 3.10
CA VAL A 42 -8.06 -14.31 3.48
C VAL A 42 -8.05 -12.90 4.06
N ALA A 43 -7.08 -12.57 4.91
CA ALA A 43 -6.96 -11.25 5.51
C ALA A 43 -6.72 -10.18 4.43
N SER A 44 -5.83 -10.44 3.49
CA SER A 44 -5.62 -9.56 2.33
C SER A 44 -6.92 -9.34 1.56
N VAL A 45 -7.65 -10.39 1.19
CA VAL A 45 -8.89 -10.19 0.39
C VAL A 45 -10.09 -9.69 1.19
N SER A 46 -10.12 -9.87 2.51
CA SER A 46 -11.26 -9.52 3.37
C SER A 46 -11.62 -8.03 3.30
N PRO A 47 -12.88 -7.65 3.48
CA PRO A 47 -13.28 -6.25 3.56
C PRO A 47 -12.56 -5.52 4.70
N VAL A 48 -12.17 -4.27 4.47
CA VAL A 48 -11.59 -3.41 5.52
C VAL A 48 -12.64 -3.08 6.56
N THR A 49 -12.32 -3.30 7.84
CA THR A 49 -13.20 -2.94 8.96
C THR A 49 -12.91 -1.53 9.46
N PHE A 50 -13.84 -0.91 10.20
CA PHE A 50 -13.60 0.42 10.79
C PHE A 50 -12.45 0.42 11.81
N GLU A 51 -12.34 -0.63 12.63
CA GLU A 51 -11.26 -0.77 13.60
C GLU A 51 -9.89 -0.89 12.91
N GLU A 52 -9.81 -1.74 11.89
CA GLU A 52 -8.61 -1.89 11.08
C GLU A 52 -8.24 -0.59 10.34
N LEU A 53 -9.23 0.14 9.82
CA LEU A 53 -9.02 1.44 9.19
C LEU A 53 -8.43 2.46 10.18
N ARG A 54 -8.90 2.47 11.43
CA ARG A 54 -8.36 3.34 12.49
C ARG A 54 -6.90 3.00 12.80
N PHE A 55 -6.57 1.72 12.91
CA PHE A 55 -5.18 1.29 13.12
C PHE A 55 -4.31 1.65 11.92
N PHE A 56 -4.80 1.39 10.71
CA PHE A 56 -4.10 1.74 9.47
C PHE A 56 -3.79 3.24 9.42
N VAL A 57 -4.77 4.11 9.66
CA VAL A 57 -4.57 5.57 9.61
C VAL A 57 -3.49 6.03 10.61
N ARG A 58 -3.48 5.48 11.83
CA ARG A 58 -2.46 5.79 12.84
C ARG A 58 -1.08 5.40 12.36
N ASP A 59 -0.94 4.18 11.84
CA ASP A 59 0.35 3.60 11.51
C ASP A 59 0.87 4.07 10.14
N TRP A 60 -0.02 4.36 9.19
CA TRP A 60 0.34 5.01 7.93
C TRP A 60 1.07 6.33 8.16
N ARG A 61 0.55 7.22 9.01
CA ARG A 61 1.24 8.48 9.34
C ARG A 61 2.63 8.28 9.96
N ARG A 62 2.84 7.17 10.68
CA ARG A 62 4.15 6.83 11.25
C ARG A 62 5.06 6.26 10.15
N TYR A 63 4.53 5.38 9.32
CA TYR A 63 5.21 4.77 8.18
C TYR A 63 5.66 5.82 7.16
N SER A 64 4.78 6.75 6.75
CA SER A 64 5.12 7.82 5.80
C SER A 64 6.20 8.76 6.34
N ARG A 65 6.25 9.00 7.66
CA ARG A 65 7.33 9.80 8.28
C ARG A 65 8.64 9.01 8.35
N TRP A 66 8.57 7.74 8.74
CA TRP A 66 9.71 6.84 8.74
C TRP A 66 10.34 6.74 7.35
N LEU A 67 9.53 6.55 6.30
CA LEU A 67 9.99 6.57 4.90
C LEU A 67 10.71 7.87 4.52
N LYS A 68 10.19 9.03 4.94
CA LYS A 68 10.79 10.36 4.65
C LYS A 68 12.12 10.60 5.37
N ASN A 69 12.32 10.01 6.55
CA ASN A 69 13.44 10.33 7.43
C ASN A 69 14.54 9.26 7.44
N GLU A 70 14.15 7.99 7.49
CA GLU A 70 15.05 6.85 7.74
C GLU A 70 15.08 5.90 6.55
N GLY A 71 13.93 5.65 5.91
CA GLY A 71 13.80 4.79 4.72
C GLY A 71 14.27 5.45 3.41
N ARG A 72 15.21 6.39 3.45
CA ARG A 72 15.74 7.10 2.26
C ARG A 72 16.61 6.16 1.43
N GLY A 73 15.96 5.28 0.67
CA GLY A 73 16.58 4.26 -0.17
C GLY A 73 15.63 3.13 -0.55
N THR A 74 14.53 2.95 0.19
CA THR A 74 13.55 1.88 -0.05
C THR A 74 12.53 2.20 -1.14
N GLY A 75 12.47 3.44 -1.61
CA GLY A 75 11.47 3.90 -2.60
C GLY A 75 10.04 3.92 -2.05
N ALA A 76 9.10 4.44 -2.84
CA ALA A 76 7.68 4.32 -2.53
C ALA A 76 7.24 2.86 -2.73
N VAL A 77 6.85 2.19 -1.65
CA VAL A 77 6.42 0.79 -1.68
C VAL A 77 4.94 0.74 -2.04
N ALA A 78 4.61 0.02 -3.12
CA ALA A 78 3.24 -0.21 -3.56
C ALA A 78 2.85 -1.69 -3.36
N TYR A 79 1.54 -1.95 -3.25
CA TYR A 79 1.04 -3.33 -3.14
C TYR A 79 1.40 -4.15 -4.38
N ALA A 80 2.16 -5.23 -4.19
CA ALA A 80 2.67 -6.09 -5.27
C ALA A 80 1.73 -7.25 -5.63
N GLY A 81 0.57 -7.36 -4.97
CA GLY A 81 -0.30 -8.52 -5.07
C GLY A 81 0.00 -9.57 -4.00
N VAL A 82 -0.87 -10.57 -3.87
CA VAL A 82 -0.63 -11.70 -2.95
C VAL A 82 0.41 -12.60 -3.60
N SER A 83 1.64 -12.57 -3.10
CA SER A 83 2.75 -13.42 -3.55
C SER A 83 3.40 -14.10 -2.37
N LYS A 84 3.97 -15.29 -2.59
CA LYS A 84 4.80 -15.97 -1.57
C LYS A 84 6.15 -15.29 -1.34
N ASP A 85 6.63 -14.56 -2.35
CA ASP A 85 7.80 -13.72 -2.29
C ASP A 85 7.38 -12.32 -2.79
N PRO A 86 6.71 -11.50 -1.95
CA PRO A 86 6.44 -10.13 -2.33
C PRO A 86 7.74 -9.32 -2.20
N ASP A 87 8.09 -8.60 -3.27
CA ASP A 87 9.30 -7.75 -3.37
C ASP A 87 9.20 -6.46 -2.54
N TYR A 88 8.76 -6.56 -1.27
CA TYR A 88 8.81 -5.42 -0.36
C TYR A 88 10.24 -5.25 0.18
N PRO A 89 10.76 -4.01 0.28
CA PRO A 89 12.05 -3.76 0.89
C PRO A 89 12.14 -4.38 2.30
N PRO A 90 13.22 -5.10 2.67
CA PRO A 90 13.32 -5.78 3.96
C PRO A 90 13.11 -4.86 5.16
N GLU A 91 13.54 -3.60 5.05
CA GLU A 91 13.34 -2.59 6.10
C GLU A 91 11.87 -2.22 6.30
N ALA A 92 11.10 -2.14 5.21
CA ALA A 92 9.66 -1.88 5.27
C ALA A 92 8.89 -3.08 5.85
N VAL A 93 9.28 -4.30 5.45
CA VAL A 93 8.74 -5.54 6.03
C VAL A 93 8.96 -5.56 7.54
N ARG A 94 10.21 -5.37 7.98
CA ARG A 94 10.56 -5.35 9.41
C ARG A 94 9.78 -4.28 10.17
N TRP A 95 9.68 -3.07 9.63
CA TRP A 95 8.95 -1.97 10.27
C TRP A 95 7.47 -2.32 10.51
N LEU A 96 6.84 -2.99 9.54
CA LEU A 96 5.43 -3.40 9.59
C LEU A 96 5.23 -4.57 10.56
N GLU A 97 6.09 -5.58 10.50
CA GLU A 97 6.04 -6.76 11.37
C GLU A 97 6.22 -6.38 12.86
N GLU A 98 7.14 -5.47 13.18
CA GLU A 98 7.32 -4.91 14.53
C GLU A 98 6.05 -4.25 15.08
N ARG A 99 5.11 -3.87 14.20
CA ARG A 99 3.84 -3.22 14.52
C ARG A 99 2.65 -4.14 14.29
N ASN A 100 2.88 -5.45 14.17
CA ASN A 100 1.89 -6.49 13.96
C ASN A 100 1.08 -6.33 12.66
N TRP A 101 1.66 -5.69 11.65
CA TRP A 101 1.07 -5.63 10.31
C TRP A 101 1.60 -6.75 9.43
N ALA A 102 0.69 -7.44 8.75
CA ALA A 102 1.04 -8.21 7.56
C ALA A 102 1.29 -7.22 6.39
N PRO A 103 2.47 -7.23 5.74
CA PRO A 103 2.80 -6.25 4.70
C PRO A 103 1.78 -6.17 3.56
N ASP A 104 1.35 -7.33 3.04
CA ASP A 104 0.33 -7.40 1.99
C ASP A 104 -0.97 -6.72 2.40
N ARG A 105 -1.43 -6.96 3.62
CA ARG A 105 -2.67 -6.35 4.11
C ARG A 105 -2.52 -4.84 4.23
N PHE A 106 -1.40 -4.37 4.77
CA PHE A 106 -1.14 -2.95 4.95
C PHE A 106 -1.15 -2.20 3.60
N PHE A 107 -0.40 -2.69 2.62
CA PHE A 107 -0.34 -2.05 1.30
C PHE A 107 -1.60 -2.25 0.47
N LEU A 108 -2.36 -3.33 0.69
CA LEU A 108 -3.66 -3.49 0.04
C LEU A 108 -4.68 -2.48 0.56
N ILE A 109 -4.72 -2.23 1.87
CA ILE A 109 -5.58 -1.19 2.46
C ILE A 109 -5.22 0.18 1.87
N GLU A 110 -3.92 0.49 1.82
CA GLU A 110 -3.36 1.70 1.19
C GLU A 110 -3.90 1.89 -0.24
N ARG A 111 -3.75 0.86 -1.08
CA ARG A 111 -4.20 0.86 -2.46
C ARG A 111 -5.71 1.04 -2.57
N ARG A 112 -6.49 0.27 -1.80
CA ARG A 112 -7.95 0.35 -1.79
C ARG A 112 -8.44 1.74 -1.40
N ILE A 113 -7.79 2.39 -0.44
CA ILE A 113 -8.10 3.76 -0.04
C ILE A 113 -7.81 4.71 -1.20
N ARG A 114 -6.62 4.67 -1.81
CA ARG A 114 -6.28 5.58 -2.94
C ARG A 114 -7.22 5.42 -4.13
N GLU A 115 -7.47 4.20 -4.54
CA GLU A 115 -8.37 3.92 -5.67
C GLU A 115 -9.78 4.41 -5.36
N THR A 116 -10.28 4.15 -4.15
CA THR A 116 -11.60 4.64 -3.73
C THR A 116 -11.66 6.16 -3.68
N LEU A 117 -10.68 6.83 -3.07
CA LEU A 117 -10.63 8.29 -3.03
C LEU A 117 -10.58 8.90 -4.43
N SER A 118 -9.80 8.32 -5.34
CA SER A 118 -9.76 8.73 -6.75
C SER A 118 -11.12 8.62 -7.43
N VAL A 119 -11.84 7.52 -7.17
CA VAL A 119 -13.23 7.35 -7.65
C VAL A 119 -14.14 8.42 -7.05
N LEU A 120 -14.11 8.65 -5.73
CA LEU A 120 -14.96 9.65 -5.07
C LEU A 120 -14.69 11.08 -5.59
N GLN A 121 -13.43 11.43 -5.84
CA GLN A 121 -13.06 12.70 -6.46
C GLN A 121 -13.61 12.83 -7.88
N LYS A 122 -13.59 11.74 -8.67
CA LYS A 122 -14.22 11.71 -10.00
C LYS A 122 -15.73 11.86 -9.88
N GLU A 123 -16.39 11.14 -8.98
CA GLU A 123 -17.85 11.25 -8.79
C GLU A 123 -18.27 12.67 -8.40
N GLU A 124 -17.51 13.32 -7.53
CA GLU A 124 -17.75 14.70 -7.14
C GLU A 124 -17.57 15.67 -8.31
N LYS A 125 -16.48 15.54 -9.09
CA LYS A 125 -16.28 16.33 -10.32
C LYS A 125 -17.43 16.16 -11.31
N ARG A 126 -17.92 14.92 -11.49
CA ARG A 126 -19.08 14.61 -12.34
C ARG A 126 -20.34 15.32 -11.84
N ARG A 127 -20.60 15.26 -10.53
CA ARG A 127 -21.76 15.89 -9.89
C ARG A 127 -21.72 17.41 -10.11
N VAL A 128 -20.62 18.06 -9.76
CA VAL A 128 -20.43 19.50 -9.93
C VAL A 128 -20.59 19.94 -11.39
N PHE A 129 -19.99 19.19 -12.33
CA PHE A 129 -20.13 19.46 -13.76
C PHE A 129 -21.58 19.37 -14.23
N THR A 130 -22.28 18.31 -13.83
CA THR A 130 -23.68 18.08 -14.21
C THR A 130 -24.58 19.19 -13.65
N GLU A 131 -24.39 19.58 -12.39
CA GLU A 131 -25.10 20.69 -11.76
C GLU A 131 -24.83 22.03 -12.47
N GLN A 132 -23.58 22.28 -12.86
CA GLN A 132 -23.21 23.47 -13.63
C GLN A 132 -23.92 23.48 -14.98
N MET A 133 -23.93 22.37 -15.72
CA MET A 133 -24.63 22.28 -17.00
C MET A 133 -26.14 22.48 -16.83
N GLN A 134 -26.75 21.92 -15.79
CA GLN A 134 -28.16 22.15 -15.47
C GLN A 134 -28.45 23.62 -15.15
N ARG A 135 -27.57 24.31 -14.41
CA ARG A 135 -27.66 25.76 -14.19
C ARG A 135 -27.61 26.53 -15.51
N GLN A 136 -26.68 26.19 -16.40
CA GLN A 136 -26.56 26.82 -17.72
C GLN A 136 -27.82 26.61 -18.58
N ILE A 137 -28.42 25.41 -18.55
CA ILE A 137 -29.69 25.14 -19.23
C ILE A 137 -30.81 26.04 -18.67
N ARG A 138 -30.92 26.20 -17.34
CA ARG A 138 -31.94 27.08 -16.74
C ARG A 138 -31.74 28.54 -17.13
N LEU A 139 -30.51 29.04 -17.11
CA LEU A 139 -30.19 30.41 -17.53
C LEU A 139 -30.50 30.63 -19.01
N LEU A 140 -30.16 29.66 -19.86
CA LEU A 140 -30.47 29.68 -21.29
C LEU A 140 -31.98 29.77 -21.56
N GLN A 141 -32.81 29.10 -20.75
CA GLN A 141 -34.26 29.16 -20.89
C GLN A 141 -34.81 30.55 -20.54
N ALA A 142 -34.28 31.19 -19.50
CA ALA A 142 -34.65 32.53 -19.08
C ALA A 142 -34.10 33.66 -19.98
N ASP A 143 -33.11 33.38 -20.84
CA ASP A 143 -32.47 34.38 -21.70
C ASP A 143 -33.42 34.85 -22.82
N THR A 144 -33.86 36.11 -22.77
CA THR A 144 -34.74 36.70 -23.79
C THR A 144 -34.00 37.13 -25.05
N SER A 145 -32.66 37.14 -25.04
CA SER A 145 -31.84 37.56 -26.18
C SER A 145 -31.71 36.49 -27.27
N LYS A 146 -32.08 35.23 -26.99
CA LYS A 146 -31.91 34.10 -27.92
C LYS A 146 -33.22 33.62 -28.49
N THR A 147 -33.20 33.26 -29.76
CA THR A 147 -34.36 32.64 -30.41
C THR A 147 -34.57 31.21 -29.88
N PRO A 148 -35.79 30.66 -30.02
CA PRO A 148 -36.08 29.27 -29.62
C PRO A 148 -35.12 28.25 -30.27
N GLU A 149 -34.74 28.44 -31.52
CA GLU A 149 -33.84 27.55 -32.26
C GLU A 149 -32.42 27.57 -31.67
N GLN A 150 -31.92 28.77 -31.33
CA GLN A 150 -30.62 28.93 -30.68
C GLN A 150 -30.60 28.28 -29.29
N LYS A 151 -31.69 28.41 -28.53
CA LYS A 151 -31.86 27.74 -27.24
C LYS A 151 -31.85 26.22 -27.39
N ALA A 152 -32.60 25.69 -28.36
CA ALA A 152 -32.66 24.25 -28.61
C ALA A 152 -31.28 23.68 -29.02
N ALA A 153 -30.53 24.39 -29.87
CA ALA A 153 -29.20 23.98 -30.30
C ALA A 153 -28.19 23.93 -29.13
N LEU A 154 -28.13 25.00 -28.31
CA LEU A 154 -27.23 25.07 -27.15
C LEU A 154 -27.61 24.05 -26.08
N GLN A 155 -28.90 23.85 -25.81
CA GLN A 155 -29.36 22.84 -24.87
C GLN A 155 -28.93 21.44 -25.32
N LYS A 156 -29.10 21.11 -26.61
CA LYS A 156 -28.65 19.83 -27.17
C LYS A 156 -27.14 19.65 -27.01
N GLN A 157 -26.35 20.70 -27.19
CA GLN A 157 -24.90 20.67 -26.96
C GLN A 157 -24.56 20.41 -25.49
N TYR A 158 -25.22 21.08 -24.54
CA TYR A 158 -24.99 20.85 -23.11
C TYR A 158 -25.35 19.41 -22.69
N LEU A 159 -26.47 18.88 -23.17
CA LEU A 159 -26.86 17.50 -22.91
C LEU A 159 -25.86 16.50 -23.49
N LYS A 160 -25.36 16.74 -24.71
CA LYS A 160 -24.31 15.92 -25.31
C LYS A 160 -23.01 15.97 -24.49
N ASN A 161 -22.63 17.13 -23.97
CA ASN A 161 -21.45 17.27 -23.11
C ASN A 161 -21.61 16.49 -21.80
N VAL A 162 -22.77 16.56 -21.15
CA VAL A 162 -23.08 15.75 -19.96
C VAL A 162 -22.98 14.25 -20.29
N GLN A 163 -23.57 13.81 -21.39
CA GLN A 163 -23.52 12.41 -21.80
C GLN A 163 -22.08 11.93 -22.03
N ASN A 164 -21.26 12.74 -22.71
CA ASN A 164 -19.85 12.42 -22.97
C ASN A 164 -19.06 12.29 -21.66
N VAL A 165 -19.24 13.22 -20.72
CA VAL A 165 -18.58 13.18 -19.41
C VAL A 165 -19.03 11.96 -18.60
N VAL A 166 -20.34 11.66 -18.56
CA VAL A 166 -20.87 10.48 -17.85
C VAL A 166 -20.30 9.18 -18.43
N GLN A 167 -20.19 9.06 -19.75
CA GLN A 167 -19.62 7.88 -20.39
C GLN A 167 -18.12 7.76 -20.14
N ALA A 168 -17.37 8.86 -20.22
CA ALA A 168 -15.93 8.89 -19.96
C ALA A 168 -15.57 8.58 -18.50
N MET A 169 -16.52 8.77 -17.57
CA MET A 169 -16.33 8.57 -16.13
C MET A 169 -16.90 7.25 -15.61
N LYS A 170 -17.15 6.28 -16.50
CA LYS A 170 -17.42 4.90 -16.09
C LYS A 170 -16.21 4.35 -15.33
N TYR A 171 -16.44 3.85 -14.13
CA TYR A 171 -15.42 3.23 -13.30
C TYR A 171 -15.93 1.88 -12.79
N GLN A 172 -15.00 0.97 -12.54
CA GLN A 172 -15.27 -0.24 -11.77
C GLN A 172 -15.08 0.07 -10.28
N LYS A 173 -16.04 -0.31 -9.44
CA LYS A 173 -15.93 -0.12 -7.99
C LYS A 173 -14.67 -0.85 -7.48
N PRO A 174 -13.73 -0.17 -6.82
CA PRO A 174 -12.46 -0.78 -6.38
C PRO A 174 -12.64 -1.66 -5.15
N VAL A 175 -13.74 -1.48 -4.41
CA VAL A 175 -14.07 -2.19 -3.17
C VAL A 175 -15.57 -2.52 -3.11
N SER A 176 -15.97 -3.34 -2.14
CA SER A 176 -17.37 -3.63 -1.88
C SER A 176 -18.18 -2.37 -1.50
N ASP A 177 -19.51 -2.42 -1.63
CA ASP A 177 -20.36 -1.27 -1.28
C ASP A 177 -20.23 -0.85 0.19
N LYS A 178 -20.06 -1.82 1.09
CA LYS A 178 -19.85 -1.56 2.52
C LYS A 178 -18.52 -0.83 2.78
N GLU A 179 -17.45 -1.24 2.11
CA GLU A 179 -16.14 -0.56 2.19
C GLU A 179 -16.18 0.82 1.53
N MET A 180 -16.90 0.95 0.43
CA MET A 180 -17.11 2.23 -0.24
C MET A 180 -17.77 3.23 0.72
N GLU A 181 -18.84 2.83 1.42
CA GLU A 181 -19.49 3.67 2.43
C GLU A 181 -18.58 3.96 3.63
N LEU A 182 -17.82 2.96 4.10
CA LEU A 182 -16.83 3.17 5.15
C LEU A 182 -15.81 4.26 4.76
N PHE A 183 -15.27 4.21 3.54
CA PHE A 183 -14.30 5.19 3.07
C PHE A 183 -14.93 6.55 2.80
N LYS A 184 -16.16 6.61 2.29
CA LYS A 184 -16.93 7.86 2.15
C LYS A 184 -17.12 8.56 3.49
N LEU A 185 -17.56 7.84 4.52
CA LEU A 185 -17.80 8.41 5.86
C LEU A 185 -16.50 8.93 6.52
N ASN A 186 -15.34 8.42 6.11
CA ASN A 186 -14.04 8.82 6.64
C ASN A 186 -13.22 9.66 5.66
N ARG A 187 -13.82 10.15 4.57
CA ARG A 187 -13.13 10.75 3.43
C ARG A 187 -12.13 11.83 3.82
N ASP A 188 -12.55 12.84 4.57
CA ASP A 188 -11.69 13.99 4.93
C ASP A 188 -10.46 13.58 5.76
N VAL A 189 -10.59 12.53 6.57
CA VAL A 189 -9.45 11.99 7.33
C VAL A 189 -8.52 11.24 6.38
N LEU A 190 -9.08 10.41 5.50
CA LEU A 190 -8.31 9.60 4.57
C LEU A 190 -7.57 10.46 3.52
N GLU A 191 -8.20 11.48 2.93
CA GLU A 191 -7.55 12.41 2.00
C GLU A 191 -6.35 13.10 2.66
N ARG A 192 -6.51 13.61 3.89
CA ARG A 192 -5.41 14.21 4.66
C ARG A 192 -4.29 13.24 5.03
N VAL A 193 -4.62 11.97 5.29
CA VAL A 193 -3.64 10.93 5.68
C VAL A 193 -2.85 10.44 4.47
N MET A 194 -3.49 10.41 3.31
CA MET A 194 -2.92 9.91 2.06
C MET A 194 -2.24 11.00 1.22
N ASP A 195 -2.25 12.25 1.69
CA ASP A 195 -1.77 13.45 0.97
C ASP A 195 -2.47 13.60 -0.41
N MET A 196 -3.80 13.45 -0.47
CA MET A 196 -4.63 13.48 -1.70
C MET A 196 -5.62 14.65 -1.79
#